data_AF-E3CT54-F1
#
_entry.id   AF-E3CT54-F1
#
_cell.length_a   1.000
_cell.length_b   1.000
_cell.length_c   1.000
_cell.angle_alpha   90.00
_cell.angle_beta   90.00
_cell.angle_gamma   90.00
#
_symmetry.space_group_name_H-M   'P 1'
#
loop_
_entity.id
_entity.type
_entity.pdbx_description
1 polymer ?
#
loop_
_entity_poly.entity_id
_entity_poly.type
_entity_poly.pdbx_seq_one_letter_code
_entity_poly.pdbx_strand_id
1 'polypeptide(L)' 'MSYFEKQEWATIEDEIADLEAKIEEIEAAMLENASDYGQLATLQRDLESANETLLEKYERYEYLSELEG' A
#
# COMPACT_ATOMS: atom_id res chain seq x y z
N MET A 1 -13.41 17.77 8.07
CA MET A 1 -12.78 17.58 6.74
C MET A 1 -13.13 18.64 5.70
N SER A 2 -12.14 19.04 4.89
CA SER A 2 -12.22 19.86 3.67
C SER A 2 -12.80 19.09 2.47
N TYR A 3 -13.01 19.76 1.32
CA TYR A 3 -13.53 19.09 0.11
C TYR A 3 -12.60 17.96 -0.36
N PHE A 4 -11.30 18.19 -0.41
CA PHE A 4 -10.33 17.18 -0.85
C PHE A 4 -10.21 16.03 0.16
N GLU A 5 -10.24 16.33 1.45
CA GLU A 5 -10.22 15.30 2.50
C GLU A 5 -11.46 14.40 2.44
N LYS A 6 -12.63 14.93 2.11
CA LYS A 6 -13.84 14.10 1.91
C LYS A 6 -13.75 13.21 0.69
N GLN A 7 -13.09 13.67 -0.39
CA GLN A 7 -12.86 12.84 -1.57
C GLN A 7 -11.87 11.71 -1.25
N GLU A 8 -10.79 12.03 -0.56
CA GLU A 8 -9.78 11.07 -0.11
C GLU A 8 -10.37 10.05 0.88
N TRP A 9 -11.16 10.51 1.85
CA TRP A 9 -11.86 9.62 2.78
C TRP A 9 -12.77 8.62 2.07
N ALA A 10 -13.35 8.99 0.93
CA ALA A 10 -14.21 8.11 0.16
C ALA A 10 -13.47 7.00 -0.60
N THR A 11 -12.15 7.08 -0.75
CA THR A 11 -11.36 6.12 -1.54
C THR A 11 -10.21 5.48 -0.79
N ILE A 12 -9.79 6.05 0.35
CA ILE A 12 -8.57 5.61 1.05
C ILE A 12 -8.62 4.15 1.53
N GLU A 13 -9.80 3.64 1.92
CA GLU A 13 -9.95 2.23 2.31
C GLU A 13 -9.75 1.28 1.12
N ASP A 14 -10.29 1.63 -0.06
CA ASP A 14 -10.09 0.88 -1.29
C ASP A 14 -8.61 0.93 -1.72
N GLU A 15 -7.98 2.11 -1.62
CA GLU A 15 -6.55 2.28 -1.94
C GLU A 15 -5.63 1.47 -1.02
N ILE A 16 -5.99 1.34 0.27
CA ILE A 16 -5.31 0.48 1.24
C ILE A 16 -5.47 -0.99 0.84
N ALA A 17 -6.69 -1.43 0.55
CA ALA A 17 -6.96 -2.81 0.14
C ALA A 17 -6.22 -3.20 -1.15
N ASP A 18 -6.15 -2.29 -2.12
CA ASP A 18 -5.39 -2.50 -3.37
C ASP A 18 -3.87 -2.61 -3.09
N LEU A 19 -3.34 -1.84 -2.15
CA LEU A 19 -1.92 -1.92 -1.74
C LEU A 19 -1.62 -3.22 -1.01
N GLU A 20 -2.50 -3.68 -0.12
CA GLU A 20 -2.38 -4.98 0.56
C GLU A 20 -2.37 -6.13 -0.46
N ALA A 21 -3.33 -6.15 -1.40
CA ALA A 21 -3.39 -7.16 -2.45
C ALA A 21 -2.13 -7.15 -3.32
N LYS A 22 -1.62 -5.97 -3.69
CA LYS A 22 -0.37 -5.83 -4.44
C LYS A 22 0.83 -6.37 -3.67
N ILE A 23 0.90 -6.15 -2.36
CA ILE A 23 1.98 -6.70 -1.52
C ILE A 23 1.93 -8.23 -1.53
N GLU A 24 0.75 -8.83 -1.35
CA GLU A 24 0.59 -10.29 -1.43
C GLU A 24 1.02 -10.85 -2.80
N GLU A 25 0.67 -10.17 -3.90
CA GLU A 25 1.09 -10.55 -5.25
C GLU A 25 2.62 -10.48 -5.43
N ILE A 26 3.28 -9.45 -4.89
CA ILE A 26 4.74 -9.31 -4.95
C ILE A 26 5.42 -10.43 -4.14
N GLU A 27 4.94 -10.72 -2.93
CA GLU A 27 5.46 -11.79 -2.09
C GLU A 27 5.31 -13.17 -2.76
N ALA A 28 4.16 -13.44 -3.39
CA ALA A 28 3.95 -14.65 -4.16
C ALA A 28 4.94 -14.73 -5.35
N ALA A 29 5.11 -13.64 -6.10
CA ALA A 29 6.07 -13.59 -7.20
C ALA A 29 7.52 -13.80 -6.73
N MET A 30 7.90 -13.34 -5.54
CA MET A 30 9.22 -13.60 -4.98
C MET A 30 9.44 -15.10 -4.71
N LEU A 31 8.43 -15.80 -4.21
CA LEU A 31 8.51 -17.26 -3.99
C LEU A 31 8.65 -18.02 -5.31
N GLU A 32 7.92 -17.61 -6.35
CA GLU A 32 8.01 -18.22 -7.69
C GLU A 32 9.36 -17.98 -8.37
N ASN A 33 9.99 -16.83 -8.11
CA ASN A 33 11.24 -16.42 -8.74
C ASN A 33 12.47 -16.56 -7.82
N ALA A 34 12.40 -17.46 -6.83
CA ALA A 34 13.41 -17.61 -5.77
C ALA A 34 14.86 -17.88 -6.27
N SER A 35 15.04 -18.33 -7.51
CA SER A 35 16.34 -18.56 -8.13
C SER A 35 16.83 -17.43 -9.04
N ASP A 36 15.98 -16.44 -9.37
CA ASP A 36 16.36 -15.28 -10.18
C ASP A 36 16.67 -14.08 -9.26
N TYR A 37 17.93 -13.96 -8.86
CA TYR A 37 18.39 -12.89 -7.97
C TYR A 37 18.22 -11.48 -8.55
N GLY A 38 18.22 -11.32 -9.88
CA GLY A 38 18.00 -10.03 -10.53
C GLY A 38 16.54 -9.60 -10.39
N GLN A 39 15.62 -10.54 -10.63
CA GLN A 39 14.19 -10.30 -10.45
C GLN A 39 13.82 -10.12 -8.97
N LEU A 40 14.40 -10.92 -8.07
CA LEU A 40 14.20 -10.77 -6.62
C LEU A 40 14.63 -9.39 -6.11
N ALA A 41 15.74 -8.84 -6.62
CA ALA A 41 16.19 -7.51 -6.22
C ALA A 41 15.22 -6.39 -6.64
N THR A 42 14.52 -6.58 -7.78
CA THR A 42 13.45 -5.66 -8.22
C THR A 42 12.21 -5.83 -7.36
N LEU A 43 11.73 -7.06 -7.18
CA LEU A 43 10.54 -7.36 -6.37
C LEU A 43 10.71 -6.90 -4.92
N GLN A 44 11.90 -7.04 -4.35
CA GLN A 44 12.23 -6.55 -3.01
C GLN A 44 12.05 -5.02 -2.90
N ARG A 45 12.50 -4.26 -3.91
CA ARG A 45 12.36 -2.79 -3.93
C ARG A 45 10.89 -2.39 -4.11
N ASP A 46 10.17 -3.10 -4.95
CA ASP A 46 8.74 -2.86 -5.17
C ASP A 46 7.94 -3.16 -3.89
N LEU A 47 8.29 -4.24 -3.18
CA LEU A 47 7.72 -4.60 -1.88
C LEU A 47 7.99 -3.52 -0.83
N GLU A 48 9.23 -3.04 -0.72
CA GLU A 48 9.61 -1.98 0.22
C GLU A 48 8.82 -0.69 -0.05
N SER A 49 8.74 -0.28 -1.32
CA SER A 49 7.98 0.91 -1.73
C SER A 49 6.48 0.78 -1.48
N ALA A 50 5.90 -0.40 -1.75
CA ALA A 50 4.48 -0.66 -1.50
C ALA A 50 4.16 -0.64 0.01
N ASN A 51 5.02 -1.22 0.84
CA ASN A 51 4.87 -1.20 2.29
C ASN A 51 5.02 0.22 2.88
N GLU A 52 5.97 1.01 2.40
CA GLU A 52 6.11 2.42 2.81
C GLU A 52 4.85 3.22 2.46
N THR A 53 4.34 3.05 1.24
CA THR A 53 3.10 3.72 0.80
C THR A 53 1.89 3.27 1.63
N LEU A 54 1.79 1.97 1.93
CA LEU A 54 0.71 1.43 2.75
C LEU A 54 0.74 2.02 4.17
N LEU A 55 1.93 2.15 4.77
CA LEU A 55 2.09 2.79 6.08
C LEU A 55 1.61 4.24 6.04
N GLU A 56 2.04 5.04 5.06
CA GLU A 56 1.58 6.42 4.89
C GLU A 56 0.05 6.50 4.73
N LYS A 57 -0.56 5.55 4.02
CA LYS A 57 -2.02 5.48 3.85
C LYS A 57 -2.73 5.17 5.15
N TYR A 58 -2.21 4.28 5.99
CA TYR A 58 -2.78 4.04 7.31
C TYR A 58 -2.67 5.25 8.23
N GLU A 59 -1.51 5.93 8.26
CA GLU A 59 -1.34 7.18 9.02
C GLU A 59 -2.32 8.26 8.54
N ARG A 60 -2.53 8.34 7.22
CA ARG A 60 -3.48 9.27 6.61
C ARG A 60 -4.93 8.90 6.93
N TYR A 61 -5.26 7.61 6.94
CA TYR A 61 -6.58 7.13 7.35
C TYR A 61 -6.86 7.47 8.82
N GLU A 62 -5.90 7.25 9.72
CA GLU A 62 -6.01 7.63 11.13
C GLU A 62 -6.32 9.13 11.25
N TYR A 63 -5.54 9.98 10.57
CA TYR A 63 -5.78 11.42 10.53
C TYR A 63 -7.18 11.80 10.04
N LEU A 64 -7.65 11.20 8.93
CA LEU A 64 -8.97 11.51 8.39
C LEU A 64 -10.10 11.02 9.32
N SER A 65 -9.90 9.87 9.99
CA SER A 65 -10.85 9.32 10.95
C SER A 65 -11.05 10.24 12.16
N GLU A 66 -9.97 10.88 12.66
CA GLU A 66 -10.04 11.87 13.73
C GLU A 66 -10.80 13.14 13.34
N LEU A 67 -10.86 13.47 12.05
CA LEU A 67 -11.57 14.64 11.52
C LEU A 67 -13.06 14.38 11.21
N GLU A 68 -13.46 13.11 11.09
CA GLU A 68 -14.85 12.68 10.88
C GLU A 68 -15.59 12.49 12.22
N GLY A 69 -14.87 12.09 13.28
CA GLY A 69 -15.39 11.96 14.66
C GLY A 69 -15.72 13.28 15.33
#